data_AF-A0A840HNS5-F1
#
_entry.id   AF-A0A840HNS5-F1
#
_cell.length_a   1.000
_cell.length_b   1.000
_cell.length_c   1.000
_cell.angle_alpha   90.00
_cell.angle_beta   90.00
_cell.angle_gamma   90.00
#
_symmetry.space_group_name_H-M   'P 1'
#
loop_
_entity.id
_entity.type
_entity.pdbx_description
1 polymer ?
#
loop_
_entity_poly.entity_id
_entity_poly.type
_entity_poly.pdbx_seq_one_letter_code
_entity_poly.pdbx_strand_id
1 'polypeptide(L)'
;MTAIQTIFVDAFEQGRTPTVAEFGGEDVLVSDHALTTSGFFGDVVSVLLNEWSTLSSQPEAAKFIAGGLRANKDRSALNRAIDELTRALPSEAKPFVVALEARVRDDSDHDILRVSAAAAILRIAILDHRWKHAALAALVAIEDTDDTFAAPMLCRLAAVAFEQFKDAEALDILDRRCVRNDLSGQAHLERGIIQISIALEQDTLPAIAESLDAAEETLRLAVAANVERRDARLYHLVVQTLLPIAHQTRPPAANLSLELQELAVLRDLWDAPAPGGEWLIPSPSAELEWVPLADDLHRLASDLVQPSWFDAAQAMDGVLRAYSASRSVRPNLADISLLVKPAIEAAFVRERGLLAHLEQWITHYSGQDVGSNDATILRENVNRMASGAPPGKSSRVAPGRKPSSERSRPD
;
A
#
# COMPACT_ATOMS: atom_id res chain seq x y z
N MET A 1 -28.09 -23.28 26.18
CA MET A 1 -26.95 -23.69 25.35
C MET A 1 -27.43 -24.83 24.46
N THR A 2 -27.37 -24.70 23.14
CA THR A 2 -27.82 -25.76 22.22
C THR A 2 -26.77 -26.88 22.15
N ALA A 3 -27.15 -28.07 21.66
CA ALA A 3 -26.20 -29.18 21.47
C ALA A 3 -25.02 -28.77 20.57
N ILE A 4 -25.28 -27.97 19.54
CA ILE A 4 -24.27 -27.43 18.62
C ILE A 4 -23.27 -26.50 19.33
N GLN A 5 -23.75 -25.64 20.24
CA GLN A 5 -22.87 -24.77 21.03
C GLN A 5 -21.95 -25.56 21.97
N THR A 6 -22.43 -26.69 22.48
CA THR A 6 -21.63 -27.57 23.36
C THR A 6 -20.47 -28.20 22.57
N ILE A 7 -20.74 -28.67 21.35
CA ILE A 7 -19.71 -29.22 20.46
C ILE A 7 -18.61 -28.18 20.15
N PHE A 8 -19.00 -26.93 19.88
CA PHE A 8 -18.01 -25.86 19.66
C PHE A 8 -17.15 -25.59 20.90
N VAL A 9 -17.76 -25.52 22.08
CA VAL A 9 -17.01 -25.29 23.33
C VAL A 9 -16.03 -26.43 23.59
N ASP A 10 -16.47 -27.68 23.51
CA ASP A 10 -15.63 -28.86 23.75
C ASP A 10 -14.45 -28.92 22.74
N ALA A 11 -14.70 -28.57 21.48
CA ALA A 11 -13.66 -28.56 20.45
C ALA A 11 -12.63 -27.43 20.68
N PHE A 12 -13.09 -26.23 21.07
CA PHE A 12 -12.19 -25.11 21.34
C PHE A 12 -11.36 -25.32 22.61
N GLU A 13 -11.90 -25.94 23.66
CA GLU A 13 -11.12 -26.35 24.84
C GLU A 13 -9.99 -27.32 24.48
N GLN A 14 -10.15 -28.10 23.41
CA GLN A 14 -9.16 -29.04 22.89
C GLN A 14 -8.23 -28.42 21.84
N GLY A 15 -8.38 -27.13 21.52
CA GLY A 15 -7.57 -26.43 20.52
C GLY A 15 -7.76 -26.93 19.08
N ARG A 16 -8.95 -27.48 18.76
CA ARG A 16 -9.27 -28.00 17.41
C ARG A 16 -10.54 -27.37 16.85
N THR A 17 -10.68 -27.38 15.53
CA THR A 17 -11.93 -27.05 14.83
C THR A 17 -12.80 -28.31 14.74
N PRO A 18 -14.10 -28.25 15.07
CA PRO A 18 -14.98 -29.40 14.91
C PRO A 18 -15.24 -29.73 13.43
N THR A 19 -15.63 -30.98 13.14
CA THR A 19 -15.95 -31.42 11.77
C THR A 19 -17.46 -31.45 11.52
N VAL A 20 -17.87 -31.41 10.26
CA VAL A 20 -19.29 -31.55 9.85
C VAL A 20 -19.90 -32.84 10.40
N ALA A 21 -19.12 -33.93 10.44
CA ALA A 21 -19.57 -35.22 10.98
C ALA A 21 -19.89 -35.18 12.48
N GLU A 22 -19.15 -34.38 13.26
CA GLU A 22 -19.39 -34.22 14.71
C GLU A 22 -20.73 -33.53 15.02
N PHE A 23 -21.25 -32.74 14.09
CA PHE A 23 -22.57 -32.12 14.20
C PHE A 23 -23.72 -33.03 13.73
N GLY A 24 -23.42 -34.25 13.29
CA GLY A 24 -24.42 -35.18 12.72
C GLY A 24 -24.68 -34.97 11.23
N GLY A 25 -23.79 -34.26 10.52
CA GLY A 25 -23.87 -34.00 9.09
C GLY A 25 -24.22 -32.56 8.73
N GLU A 26 -23.98 -32.18 7.46
CA GLU A 26 -24.20 -30.81 6.99
C GLU A 26 -25.66 -30.37 7.04
N ASP A 27 -26.61 -31.29 6.85
CA ASP A 27 -28.05 -30.99 6.91
C ASP A 27 -28.45 -30.43 8.28
N VAL A 28 -27.80 -30.90 9.36
CA VAL A 28 -28.06 -30.40 10.72
C VAL A 28 -27.63 -28.95 10.86
N LEU A 29 -26.47 -28.60 10.30
CA LEU A 29 -25.94 -27.23 10.33
C LEU A 29 -26.75 -26.29 9.44
N VAL A 30 -27.04 -26.70 8.22
CA VAL A 30 -27.68 -25.87 7.20
C VAL A 30 -29.18 -25.67 7.45
N SER A 31 -29.85 -26.64 8.07
CA SER A 31 -31.28 -26.55 8.40
C SER A 31 -31.58 -25.73 9.65
N ASP A 32 -30.61 -25.55 10.55
CA ASP A 32 -30.78 -24.73 11.74
C ASP A 32 -30.56 -23.24 11.43
N HIS A 33 -31.61 -22.59 10.93
CA HIS A 33 -31.58 -21.17 10.60
C HIS A 33 -31.23 -20.27 11.79
N ALA A 34 -31.40 -20.70 13.05
CA ALA A 34 -31.00 -19.91 14.20
C ALA A 34 -29.47 -19.72 14.27
N LEU A 35 -28.69 -20.61 13.66
CA LEU A 35 -27.24 -20.47 13.58
C LEU A 35 -26.81 -19.27 12.72
N THR A 36 -27.60 -18.91 11.70
CA THR A 36 -27.30 -17.78 10.80
C THR A 36 -27.26 -16.43 11.50
N THR A 37 -27.97 -16.28 12.63
CA THR A 37 -28.01 -15.06 13.44
C THR A 37 -27.30 -15.23 14.79
N SER A 38 -26.64 -16.37 15.01
CA SER A 38 -25.94 -16.68 16.25
C SER A 38 -24.52 -16.07 16.30
N GLY A 39 -23.96 -15.95 17.51
CA GLY A 39 -22.55 -15.58 17.70
C GLY A 39 -21.55 -16.61 17.19
N PHE A 40 -21.98 -17.86 16.96
CA PHE A 40 -21.15 -18.95 16.41
C PHE A 40 -21.19 -19.01 14.88
N PHE A 41 -21.87 -18.07 14.22
CA PHE A 41 -22.03 -18.11 12.77
C PHE A 41 -20.69 -18.20 12.03
N GLY A 42 -19.70 -17.41 12.43
CA GLY A 42 -18.36 -17.47 11.84
C GLY A 42 -17.67 -18.82 12.02
N ASP A 43 -17.89 -19.50 13.15
CA ASP A 43 -17.36 -20.85 13.40
C ASP A 43 -18.02 -21.89 12.49
N VAL A 44 -19.35 -21.82 12.34
CA VAL A 44 -20.09 -22.69 11.42
C VAL A 44 -19.62 -22.50 9.98
N VAL A 45 -19.39 -21.24 9.56
CA VAL A 45 -18.83 -20.93 8.24
C VAL A 45 -17.43 -21.55 8.07
N SER A 46 -16.57 -21.47 9.08
CA SER A 46 -15.25 -22.13 9.06
C SER A 46 -15.37 -23.63 8.80
N VAL A 47 -16.23 -24.33 9.55
CA VAL A 47 -16.46 -25.77 9.42
C VAL A 47 -16.93 -26.13 8.00
N LEU A 48 -17.95 -25.42 7.49
CA LEU A 48 -18.50 -25.67 6.15
C LEU A 48 -17.47 -25.40 5.04
N LEU A 49 -16.65 -24.35 5.17
CA LEU A 49 -15.65 -24.02 4.14
C LEU A 49 -14.43 -24.95 4.18
N ASN A 50 -14.00 -25.41 5.36
CA ASN A 50 -12.90 -26.37 5.50
C ASN A 50 -13.22 -27.71 4.84
N GLU A 51 -14.49 -28.13 4.88
CA GLU A 51 -14.98 -29.37 4.27
C GLU A 51 -15.76 -29.13 2.97
N TRP A 52 -15.61 -27.96 2.33
CA TRP A 52 -16.44 -27.53 1.20
C TRP A 52 -16.50 -28.55 0.05
N SER A 53 -15.35 -29.14 -0.29
CA SER A 53 -15.24 -30.10 -1.39
C SER A 53 -15.88 -31.46 -1.10
N THR A 54 -16.13 -31.77 0.17
CA THR A 54 -16.70 -33.05 0.63
C THR A 54 -18.18 -32.92 0.99
N LEU A 55 -18.76 -31.72 0.93
CA LEU A 55 -20.18 -31.49 1.19
C LEU A 55 -21.05 -32.20 0.15
N SER A 56 -22.18 -32.75 0.59
CA SER A 56 -23.15 -33.42 -0.27
C SER A 56 -23.98 -32.43 -1.10
N SER A 57 -24.20 -31.22 -0.58
CA SER A 57 -24.91 -30.11 -1.23
C SER A 57 -24.25 -28.74 -0.94
N GLN A 58 -23.23 -28.41 -1.72
CA GLN A 58 -22.60 -27.08 -1.73
C GLN A 58 -23.61 -25.91 -1.94
N PRO A 59 -24.65 -26.02 -2.78
CA PRO A 59 -25.62 -24.93 -2.96
C PRO A 59 -26.42 -24.60 -1.69
N GLU A 60 -26.81 -25.59 -0.89
CA GLU A 60 -27.54 -25.35 0.36
C GLU A 60 -26.62 -24.75 1.43
N ALA A 61 -25.38 -25.22 1.51
CA ALA A 61 -24.35 -24.59 2.34
C ALA A 61 -24.09 -23.13 1.92
N ALA A 62 -23.99 -22.86 0.61
CA ALA A 62 -23.82 -21.51 0.08
C ALA A 62 -24.98 -20.59 0.49
N LYS A 63 -26.22 -21.09 0.38
CA LYS A 63 -27.43 -20.38 0.76
C LYS A 63 -27.50 -20.09 2.27
N PHE A 64 -27.09 -21.04 3.11
CA PHE A 64 -26.99 -20.84 4.55
C PHE A 64 -25.99 -19.72 4.90
N ILE A 65 -24.78 -19.81 4.35
CA ILE A 65 -23.72 -18.81 4.58
C ILE A 65 -24.19 -17.44 4.07
N ALA A 66 -24.75 -17.37 2.86
CA ALA A 66 -25.33 -16.14 2.30
C ALA A 66 -26.45 -15.57 3.18
N GLY A 67 -27.29 -16.43 3.78
CA GLY A 67 -28.32 -16.01 4.75
C GLY A 67 -27.73 -15.31 5.97
N GLY A 68 -26.70 -15.88 6.59
CA GLY A 68 -26.03 -15.26 7.74
C GLY A 68 -25.23 -14.00 7.39
N LEU A 69 -24.56 -13.99 6.22
CA LEU A 69 -23.91 -12.80 5.66
C LEU A 69 -24.89 -11.67 5.30
N ARG A 70 -26.20 -11.94 5.28
CA ARG A 70 -27.23 -10.92 5.11
C ARG A 70 -27.91 -10.53 6.42
N ALA A 71 -28.17 -11.48 7.32
CA ALA A 71 -29.01 -11.26 8.51
C ALA A 71 -28.27 -11.12 9.86
N ASN A 72 -27.08 -11.70 10.03
CA ASN A 72 -26.36 -11.67 11.32
C ASN A 72 -26.00 -10.25 11.78
N LYS A 73 -26.42 -9.89 13.00
CA LYS A 73 -26.17 -8.56 13.61
C LYS A 73 -24.99 -8.54 14.57
N ASP A 74 -24.38 -9.69 14.86
CA ASP A 74 -23.15 -9.78 15.63
C ASP A 74 -21.95 -9.47 14.72
N ARG A 75 -21.31 -8.32 14.94
CA ARG A 75 -20.16 -7.87 14.17
C ARG A 75 -18.98 -8.85 14.25
N SER A 76 -18.75 -9.48 15.39
CA SER A 76 -17.62 -10.40 15.57
C SER A 76 -17.87 -11.70 14.81
N ALA A 77 -19.09 -12.23 14.90
CA ALA A 77 -19.49 -13.42 14.14
C ALA A 77 -19.46 -13.17 12.64
N LEU A 78 -19.90 -11.99 12.19
CA LEU A 78 -19.83 -11.57 10.80
C LEU A 78 -18.38 -11.46 10.30
N ASN A 79 -17.53 -10.73 11.02
CA ASN A 79 -16.14 -10.53 10.61
C ASN A 79 -15.39 -11.85 10.54
N ARG A 80 -15.61 -12.74 11.51
CA ARG A 80 -15.05 -14.10 11.46
C ARG A 80 -15.54 -14.86 10.23
N ALA A 81 -16.84 -14.83 9.91
CA ALA A 81 -17.35 -15.46 8.70
C ALA A 81 -16.71 -14.91 7.41
N ILE A 82 -16.47 -13.59 7.35
CA ILE A 82 -15.79 -12.94 6.22
C ILE A 82 -14.33 -13.39 6.12
N ASP A 83 -13.62 -13.50 7.26
CA ASP A 83 -12.25 -13.99 7.30
C ASP A 83 -12.15 -15.43 6.79
N GLU A 84 -13.05 -16.30 7.25
CA GLU A 84 -13.12 -17.68 6.77
C GLU A 84 -13.44 -17.74 5.27
N LEU A 85 -14.41 -16.96 4.81
CA LEU A 85 -14.82 -16.92 3.40
C LEU A 85 -13.69 -16.46 2.48
N THR A 86 -12.94 -15.43 2.89
CA THR A 86 -11.85 -14.89 2.06
C THR A 86 -10.59 -15.76 2.10
N ARG A 87 -10.39 -16.55 3.16
CA ARG A 87 -9.30 -17.53 3.22
C ARG A 87 -9.56 -18.75 2.35
N ALA A 88 -10.81 -19.20 2.29
CA ALA A 88 -11.22 -20.41 1.59
C ALA A 88 -12.35 -20.14 0.58
N LEU A 89 -12.18 -19.11 -0.27
CA LEU A 89 -13.20 -18.65 -1.20
C LEU A 89 -13.59 -19.77 -2.18
N PRO A 90 -14.86 -20.22 -2.20
CA PRO A 90 -15.34 -21.17 -3.20
C PRO A 90 -15.28 -20.58 -4.61
N SER A 91 -15.15 -21.44 -5.63
CA SER A 91 -15.08 -21.02 -7.04
C SER A 91 -16.32 -20.23 -7.50
N GLU A 92 -17.48 -20.52 -6.90
CA GLU A 92 -18.74 -19.81 -7.14
C GLU A 92 -19.00 -18.82 -6.00
N ALA A 93 -18.42 -17.62 -6.09
CA ALA A 93 -18.54 -16.58 -5.06
C ALA A 93 -19.86 -15.79 -5.11
N LYS A 94 -20.64 -15.93 -6.19
CA LYS A 94 -21.83 -15.10 -6.49
C LYS A 94 -22.87 -15.06 -5.35
N PRO A 95 -23.25 -16.17 -4.70
CA PRO A 95 -24.25 -16.14 -3.63
C PRO A 95 -23.81 -15.25 -2.46
N PHE A 96 -22.52 -15.25 -2.13
CA PHE A 96 -21.98 -14.45 -1.04
C PHE A 96 -21.91 -12.97 -1.38
N VAL A 97 -21.44 -12.64 -2.59
CA VAL A 97 -21.39 -11.25 -3.06
C VAL A 97 -22.79 -10.63 -3.08
N VAL A 98 -23.79 -11.35 -3.61
CA VAL A 98 -25.19 -10.87 -3.64
C VAL A 98 -25.74 -10.64 -2.23
N ALA A 99 -25.44 -11.52 -1.28
CA ALA A 99 -25.87 -11.35 0.11
C ALA A 99 -25.22 -10.14 0.78
N LEU A 100 -23.92 -9.96 0.57
CA LEU A 100 -23.16 -8.82 1.10
C LEU A 100 -23.64 -7.51 0.47
N GLU A 101 -23.84 -7.46 -0.85
CA GLU A 101 -24.39 -6.28 -1.54
C GLU A 101 -25.78 -5.90 -0.99
N ALA A 102 -26.63 -6.90 -0.75
CA ALA A 102 -27.95 -6.68 -0.17
C ALA A 102 -27.85 -6.05 1.23
N ARG A 103 -26.85 -6.43 2.03
CA ARG A 103 -26.60 -5.81 3.34
C ARG A 103 -26.03 -4.41 3.23
N VAL A 104 -25.06 -4.17 2.34
CA VAL A 104 -24.46 -2.84 2.13
C VAL A 104 -25.54 -1.80 1.82
N ARG A 105 -26.54 -2.17 1.02
CA ARG A 105 -27.67 -1.32 0.61
C ARG A 105 -28.84 -1.29 1.61
N ASP A 106 -28.75 -2.00 2.73
CA ASP A 106 -29.81 -2.00 3.75
C ASP A 106 -29.62 -0.82 4.71
N ASP A 107 -30.26 0.32 4.41
CA ASP A 107 -30.22 1.53 5.25
C ASP A 107 -30.84 1.34 6.64
N SER A 108 -31.54 0.22 6.88
CA SER A 108 -32.02 -0.13 8.23
C SER A 108 -30.95 -0.81 9.09
N ASP A 109 -29.85 -1.24 8.48
CA ASP A 109 -28.73 -1.86 9.19
C ASP A 109 -27.76 -0.82 9.75
N HIS A 110 -26.98 -1.21 10.75
CA HIS A 110 -25.96 -0.34 11.32
C HIS A 110 -24.80 -0.17 10.33
N ASP A 111 -24.35 1.08 10.11
CA ASP A 111 -23.27 1.42 9.18
C ASP A 111 -21.98 0.60 9.39
N ILE A 112 -21.66 0.21 10.63
CA ILE A 112 -20.50 -0.63 10.92
C ILE A 112 -20.62 -2.05 10.34
N LEU A 113 -21.84 -2.59 10.22
CA LEU A 113 -22.10 -3.88 9.58
C LEU A 113 -22.11 -3.73 8.05
N ARG A 114 -22.65 -2.61 7.55
CA ARG A 114 -22.65 -2.27 6.11
C ARG A 114 -21.22 -2.12 5.58
N VAL A 115 -20.36 -1.38 6.27
CA VAL A 115 -18.94 -1.23 5.88
C VAL A 115 -18.17 -2.54 6.00
N SER A 116 -18.48 -3.40 6.99
CA SER A 116 -17.88 -4.73 7.09
C SER A 116 -18.27 -5.61 5.90
N ALA A 117 -19.50 -5.49 5.40
CA ALA A 117 -19.92 -6.17 4.18
C ALA A 117 -19.24 -5.61 2.92
N ALA A 118 -19.07 -4.29 2.82
CA ALA A 118 -18.31 -3.67 1.73
C ALA A 118 -16.84 -4.13 1.74
N ALA A 119 -16.22 -4.23 2.93
CA ALA A 119 -14.88 -4.78 3.11
C ALA A 119 -14.78 -6.23 2.62
N ALA A 120 -15.79 -7.05 2.88
CA ALA A 120 -15.84 -8.43 2.41
C ALA A 120 -15.88 -8.51 0.87
N ILE A 121 -16.73 -7.70 0.22
CA ILE A 121 -16.81 -7.65 -1.24
C ILE A 121 -15.48 -7.18 -1.83
N LEU A 122 -14.84 -6.18 -1.22
CA LEU A 122 -13.52 -5.71 -1.66
C LEU A 122 -12.47 -6.83 -1.59
N ARG A 123 -12.39 -7.57 -0.47
CA ARG A 123 -11.46 -8.71 -0.35
C ARG A 123 -11.72 -9.80 -1.39
N ILE A 124 -12.99 -10.11 -1.66
CA ILE A 124 -13.37 -11.05 -2.73
C ILE A 124 -12.89 -10.51 -4.10
N ALA A 125 -13.03 -9.21 -4.36
CA ALA A 125 -12.58 -8.60 -5.61
C ALA A 125 -11.06 -8.58 -5.78
N ILE A 126 -10.29 -8.48 -4.69
CA ILE A 126 -8.82 -8.62 -4.72
C ILE A 126 -8.42 -10.04 -5.11
N LEU A 127 -9.13 -11.06 -4.60
CA LEU A 127 -8.89 -12.46 -4.94
C LEU A 127 -9.38 -12.82 -6.35
N ASP A 128 -10.47 -12.18 -6.80
CA ASP A 128 -11.09 -12.40 -8.09
C ASP A 128 -11.62 -11.08 -8.68
N HIS A 129 -10.82 -10.49 -9.58
CA HIS A 129 -11.07 -9.17 -10.18
C HIS A 129 -12.39 -9.07 -10.94
N ARG A 130 -13.09 -10.17 -11.23
CA ARG A 130 -14.45 -10.15 -11.80
C ARG A 130 -15.44 -9.38 -10.91
N TRP A 131 -15.16 -9.29 -9.60
CA TRP A 131 -16.01 -8.59 -8.63
C TRP A 131 -15.60 -7.13 -8.39
N LYS A 132 -14.61 -6.59 -9.12
CA LYS A 132 -14.15 -5.19 -9.00
C LYS A 132 -15.32 -4.19 -8.97
N HIS A 133 -16.23 -4.29 -9.94
CA HIS A 133 -17.37 -3.37 -10.03
C HIS A 133 -18.36 -3.51 -8.87
N ALA A 134 -18.56 -4.71 -8.34
CA ALA A 134 -19.39 -4.92 -7.16
C ALA A 134 -18.75 -4.29 -5.92
N ALA A 135 -17.42 -4.38 -5.78
CA ALA A 135 -16.68 -3.73 -4.70
C ALA A 135 -16.81 -2.20 -4.76
N LEU A 136 -16.55 -1.58 -5.92
CA LEU A 136 -16.69 -0.13 -6.08
C LEU A 136 -18.12 0.35 -5.83
N ALA A 137 -19.12 -0.33 -6.41
CA ALA A 137 -20.52 -0.03 -6.17
C ALA A 137 -20.93 -0.18 -4.69
N ALA A 138 -20.31 -1.11 -3.96
CA ALA A 138 -20.55 -1.26 -2.52
C ALA A 138 -19.98 -0.09 -1.71
N LEU A 139 -18.81 0.44 -2.08
CA LEU A 139 -18.24 1.63 -1.43
C LEU A 139 -19.09 2.88 -1.69
N VAL A 140 -19.54 3.07 -2.93
CA VAL A 140 -20.46 4.18 -3.30
C VAL A 140 -21.77 4.07 -2.52
N ALA A 141 -22.32 2.87 -2.36
CA ALA A 141 -23.59 2.67 -1.67
C ALA A 141 -23.58 3.05 -0.18
N ILE A 142 -22.40 3.20 0.44
CA ILE A 142 -22.24 3.62 1.84
C ILE A 142 -21.49 4.95 1.99
N GLU A 143 -21.27 5.68 0.90
CA GLU A 143 -20.37 6.84 0.88
C GLU A 143 -20.82 7.98 1.81
N ASP A 144 -22.12 8.06 2.05
CA ASP A 144 -22.77 9.07 2.87
C ASP A 144 -22.77 8.76 4.37
N THR A 145 -22.14 7.67 4.81
CA THR A 145 -22.05 7.34 6.24
C THR A 145 -21.37 8.46 7.05
N ASP A 146 -22.02 8.86 8.13
CA ASP A 146 -21.47 9.78 9.14
C ASP A 146 -21.11 9.05 10.44
N ASP A 147 -21.18 7.73 10.45
CA ASP A 147 -20.81 6.91 11.60
C ASP A 147 -19.32 7.05 11.92
N THR A 148 -19.01 7.33 13.18
CA THR A 148 -17.66 7.62 13.66
C THR A 148 -16.66 6.49 13.42
N PHE A 149 -17.12 5.25 13.32
CA PHE A 149 -16.28 4.07 13.07
C PHE A 149 -16.31 3.62 11.61
N ALA A 150 -17.46 3.71 10.94
CA ALA A 150 -17.61 3.28 9.56
C ALA A 150 -17.00 4.26 8.56
N ALA A 151 -17.10 5.58 8.79
CA ALA A 151 -16.55 6.58 7.89
C ALA A 151 -15.02 6.47 7.70
N PRO A 152 -14.19 6.34 8.75
CA PRO A 152 -12.75 6.11 8.57
C PRO A 152 -12.45 4.80 7.85
N MET A 153 -13.21 3.74 8.14
CA MET A 153 -13.04 2.45 7.48
C MET A 153 -13.36 2.54 5.98
N LEU A 154 -14.44 3.24 5.60
CA LEU A 154 -14.77 3.52 4.20
C LEU A 154 -13.61 4.21 3.48
N CYS A 155 -13.02 5.26 4.08
CA CYS A 155 -11.87 5.94 3.48
C CYS A 155 -10.70 4.96 3.26
N ARG A 156 -10.41 4.10 4.24
CA ARG A 156 -9.35 3.10 4.07
C ARG A 156 -9.68 2.08 2.99
N LEU A 157 -10.93 1.62 2.89
CA LEU A 157 -11.37 0.70 1.84
C LEU A 157 -11.28 1.33 0.44
N ALA A 158 -11.64 2.61 0.31
CA ALA A 158 -11.47 3.36 -0.94
C ALA A 158 -9.99 3.45 -1.32
N ALA A 159 -9.10 3.69 -0.36
CA ALA A 159 -7.65 3.69 -0.61
C ALA A 159 -7.14 2.34 -1.11
N VAL A 160 -7.51 1.24 -0.43
CA VAL A 160 -7.17 -0.12 -0.85
C VAL A 160 -7.74 -0.42 -2.25
N ALA A 161 -8.97 -0.01 -2.55
CA ALA A 161 -9.54 -0.19 -3.88
C ALA A 161 -8.74 0.55 -4.97
N PHE A 162 -8.26 1.77 -4.69
CA PHE A 162 -7.38 2.50 -5.60
C PHE A 162 -6.02 1.79 -5.77
N GLU A 163 -5.39 1.37 -4.69
CA GLU A 163 -4.11 0.66 -4.71
C GLU A 163 -4.17 -0.61 -5.58
N GLN A 164 -5.26 -1.37 -5.46
CA GLN A 164 -5.43 -2.66 -6.14
C GLN A 164 -5.92 -2.53 -7.58
N PHE A 165 -6.82 -1.58 -7.85
CA PHE A 165 -7.52 -1.52 -9.14
C PHE A 165 -7.21 -0.27 -9.96
N LYS A 166 -6.48 0.71 -9.39
CA LYS A 166 -6.13 2.01 -9.99
C LYS A 166 -7.34 2.70 -10.62
N ASP A 167 -8.50 2.61 -9.96
CA ASP A 167 -9.77 3.12 -10.45
C ASP A 167 -10.04 4.54 -9.92
N ALA A 168 -10.47 5.43 -10.81
CA ALA A 168 -10.77 6.83 -10.47
C ALA A 168 -11.97 6.94 -9.51
N GLU A 169 -12.95 6.03 -9.57
CA GLU A 169 -14.14 6.09 -8.71
C GLU A 169 -13.77 5.96 -7.22
N ALA A 170 -12.75 5.16 -6.90
CA ALA A 170 -12.22 5.04 -5.55
C ALA A 170 -11.59 6.36 -5.05
N LEU A 171 -10.93 7.10 -5.94
CA LEU A 171 -10.36 8.42 -5.63
C LEU A 171 -11.45 9.47 -5.46
N ASP A 172 -12.49 9.44 -6.31
CA ASP A 172 -13.63 10.36 -6.24
C ASP A 172 -14.41 10.22 -4.92
N ILE A 173 -14.47 9.01 -4.34
CA ILE A 173 -15.02 8.80 -3.00
C ILE A 173 -14.17 9.57 -1.97
N LEU A 174 -12.85 9.42 -1.98
CA LEU A 174 -11.95 10.13 -1.06
C LEU A 174 -12.04 11.65 -1.22
N ASP A 175 -12.07 12.14 -2.46
CA ASP A 175 -12.18 13.57 -2.76
C ASP A 175 -13.49 14.16 -2.22
N ARG A 176 -14.62 13.46 -2.39
CA ARG A 176 -15.91 13.88 -1.80
C ARG A 176 -15.88 13.86 -0.28
N ARG A 177 -15.21 12.88 0.34
CA ARG A 177 -15.05 12.81 1.81
C ARG A 177 -14.15 13.92 2.36
N CYS A 178 -13.12 14.34 1.62
CA CYS A 178 -12.23 15.44 2.03
C CYS A 178 -12.97 16.79 2.20
N VAL A 179 -14.09 16.99 1.49
CA VAL A 179 -14.86 18.24 1.51
C VAL A 179 -15.91 18.27 2.65
N ARG A 180 -16.15 17.16 3.36
CA ARG A 180 -17.07 17.12 4.51
C ARG A 180 -16.38 17.72 5.75
N ASN A 181 -17.03 18.68 6.40
CA ASN A 181 -16.44 19.52 7.47
C ASN A 181 -16.18 18.78 8.80
N ASP A 182 -16.71 17.57 8.97
CA ASP A 182 -16.60 16.74 10.15
C ASP A 182 -15.96 15.39 9.80
N LEU A 183 -14.87 15.04 10.48
CA LEU A 183 -14.19 13.73 10.38
C LEU A 183 -13.34 13.49 9.10
N SER A 184 -12.96 14.53 8.34
CA SER A 184 -12.14 14.36 7.12
C SER A 184 -10.68 13.93 7.34
N GLY A 185 -10.21 13.83 8.59
CA GLY A 185 -8.81 13.50 8.88
C GLY A 185 -8.35 12.15 8.30
N GLN A 186 -9.20 11.13 8.24
CA GLN A 186 -8.87 9.88 7.55
C GLN A 186 -8.87 10.05 6.03
N ALA A 187 -9.85 10.76 5.47
CA ALA A 187 -9.93 10.99 4.03
C ALA A 187 -8.68 11.71 3.51
N HIS A 188 -8.26 12.78 4.19
CA HIS A 188 -7.04 13.52 3.87
C HIS A 188 -5.79 12.64 4.00
N LEU A 189 -5.69 11.79 5.04
CA LEU A 189 -4.56 10.87 5.18
C LEU A 189 -4.45 9.95 3.96
N GLU A 190 -5.52 9.20 3.68
CA GLU A 190 -5.53 8.23 2.59
C GLU A 190 -5.28 8.90 1.23
N ARG A 191 -5.92 10.04 1.00
CA ARG A 191 -5.73 10.83 -0.21
C ARG A 191 -4.29 11.31 -0.36
N GLY A 192 -3.69 11.79 0.72
CA GLY A 192 -2.30 12.21 0.76
C GLY A 192 -1.32 11.09 0.42
N ILE A 193 -1.50 9.90 1.01
CA ILE A 193 -0.66 8.73 0.72
C ILE A 193 -0.76 8.32 -0.77
N ILE A 194 -1.97 8.35 -1.33
CA ILE A 194 -2.19 8.11 -2.76
C ILE A 194 -1.49 9.17 -3.62
N GLN A 195 -1.53 10.45 -3.23
CA GLN A 195 -0.84 11.52 -3.95
C GLN A 195 0.67 11.32 -3.97
N ILE A 196 1.28 10.84 -2.89
CA ILE A 196 2.70 10.47 -2.88
C ILE A 196 2.98 9.41 -3.96
N SER A 197 2.14 8.37 -4.02
CA SER A 197 2.31 7.29 -5.00
C SER A 197 2.17 7.81 -6.43
N ILE A 198 1.14 8.63 -6.71
CA ILE A 198 0.94 9.28 -8.01
C ILE A 198 2.09 10.22 -8.37
N ALA A 199 2.64 10.95 -7.39
CA ALA A 199 3.75 11.86 -7.59
C ALA A 199 5.01 11.09 -8.03
N LEU A 200 5.31 9.96 -7.40
CA LEU A 200 6.47 9.14 -7.74
C LEU A 200 6.31 8.37 -9.06
N GLU A 201 5.09 8.29 -9.60
CA GLU A 201 4.81 7.73 -10.94
C GLU A 201 4.93 8.79 -12.07
N GLN A 202 5.20 10.07 -11.78
CA GLN A 202 5.32 11.13 -12.79
C GLN A 202 6.62 11.07 -13.60
N ASP A 203 6.57 11.47 -14.86
CA ASP A 203 7.70 11.38 -15.80
C ASP A 203 8.74 12.52 -15.67
N THR A 204 8.41 13.61 -14.96
CA THR A 204 9.26 14.81 -14.90
C THR A 204 9.37 15.39 -13.51
N LEU A 205 10.55 15.91 -13.16
CA LEU A 205 10.81 16.52 -11.85
C LEU A 205 9.82 17.65 -11.48
N PRO A 206 9.42 18.57 -12.39
CA PRO A 206 8.40 19.57 -12.08
C PRO A 206 7.03 18.97 -11.75
N ALA A 207 6.59 17.94 -12.49
CA ALA A 207 5.32 17.26 -12.22
C ALA A 207 5.35 16.47 -10.89
N ILE A 208 6.50 15.87 -10.57
CA ILE A 208 6.74 15.25 -9.25
C ILE A 208 6.60 16.30 -8.15
N ALA A 209 7.28 17.44 -8.28
CA ALA A 209 7.27 18.51 -7.29
C ALA A 209 5.86 19.07 -7.05
N GLU A 210 5.11 19.40 -8.10
CA GLU A 210 3.72 19.88 -8.01
C GLU A 210 2.81 18.85 -7.32
N SER A 211 2.97 17.57 -7.64
CA SER A 211 2.18 16.51 -7.02
C SER A 211 2.54 16.28 -5.55
N LEU A 212 3.83 16.44 -5.18
CA LEU A 212 4.27 16.38 -3.79
C LEU A 212 3.81 17.59 -2.98
N ASP A 213 3.73 18.79 -3.57
CA ASP A 213 3.16 19.97 -2.90
C ASP A 213 1.67 19.74 -2.58
N ALA A 214 0.92 19.15 -3.51
CA ALA A 214 -0.48 18.79 -3.28
C ALA A 214 -0.63 17.71 -2.18
N ALA A 215 0.29 16.74 -2.13
CA ALA A 215 0.35 15.72 -1.08
C ALA A 215 0.64 16.34 0.29
N GLU A 216 1.59 17.28 0.36
CA GLU A 216 1.96 17.99 1.59
C GLU A 216 0.76 18.74 2.16
N GLU A 217 0.08 19.52 1.33
CA GLU A 217 -1.07 20.31 1.76
C GLU A 217 -2.20 19.39 2.29
N THR A 218 -2.44 18.28 1.59
CA THR A 218 -3.48 17.32 1.99
C THR A 218 -3.12 16.63 3.31
N LEU A 219 -1.88 16.17 3.48
CA LEU A 219 -1.42 15.53 4.72
C LEU A 219 -1.37 16.52 5.90
N ARG A 220 -1.02 17.78 5.64
CA ARG A 220 -1.07 18.86 6.63
C ARG A 220 -2.49 19.04 7.18
N LEU A 221 -3.52 18.94 6.33
CA LEU A 221 -4.91 18.94 6.77
C LEU A 221 -5.26 17.69 7.61
N ALA A 222 -4.73 16.51 7.26
CA ALA A 222 -4.89 15.30 8.07
C ALA A 222 -4.29 15.44 9.48
N VAL A 223 -3.09 16.01 9.58
CA VAL A 223 -2.41 16.31 10.86
C VAL A 223 -3.21 17.33 11.68
N ALA A 224 -3.71 18.39 11.04
CA ALA A 224 -4.50 19.42 11.71
C ALA A 224 -5.84 18.88 12.25
N ALA A 225 -6.44 17.91 11.57
CA ALA A 225 -7.69 17.27 12.00
C ALA A 225 -7.52 16.42 13.27
N ASN A 226 -6.35 15.82 13.49
CA ASN A 226 -6.03 15.11 14.73
C ASN A 226 -4.51 15.04 14.95
N VAL A 227 -4.01 15.88 15.86
CA VAL A 227 -2.57 16.01 16.15
C VAL A 227 -1.93 14.77 16.78
N GLU A 228 -2.75 13.89 17.39
CA GLU A 228 -2.28 12.66 18.02
C GLU A 228 -2.09 11.53 17.01
N ARG A 229 -2.52 11.72 15.75
CA ARG A 229 -2.36 10.74 14.68
C ARG A 229 -0.91 10.63 14.22
N ARG A 230 -0.25 9.58 14.70
CA ARG A 230 1.13 9.26 14.32
C ARG A 230 1.29 8.94 12.84
N ASP A 231 0.34 8.27 12.19
CA ASP A 231 0.36 7.99 10.74
C ASP A 231 0.38 9.28 9.92
N ALA A 232 -0.56 10.18 10.19
CA ALA A 232 -0.66 11.44 9.46
C ALA A 232 0.63 12.26 9.58
N ARG A 233 1.19 12.32 10.79
CA ARG A 233 2.48 12.98 11.03
C ARG A 233 3.62 12.28 10.31
N LEU A 234 3.70 10.95 10.37
CA LEU A 234 4.75 10.17 9.70
C LEU A 234 4.76 10.45 8.20
N TYR A 235 3.62 10.32 7.52
CA TYR A 235 3.54 10.55 6.08
C TYR A 235 3.75 12.02 5.71
N HIS A 236 3.34 12.97 6.56
CA HIS A 236 3.66 14.39 6.37
C HIS A 236 5.18 14.65 6.41
N LEU A 237 5.90 14.06 7.38
CA LEU A 237 7.36 14.16 7.45
C LEU A 237 8.06 13.47 6.26
N VAL A 238 7.51 12.35 5.77
CA VAL A 238 8.01 11.69 4.55
C VAL A 238 7.93 12.66 3.37
N VAL A 239 6.80 13.35 3.15
CA VAL A 239 6.68 14.33 2.05
C VAL A 239 7.64 15.50 2.24
N GLN A 240 7.79 16.02 3.46
CA GLN A 240 8.74 17.09 3.76
C GLN A 240 10.21 16.69 3.50
N THR A 241 10.52 15.40 3.54
CA THR A 241 11.85 14.88 3.15
C THR A 241 12.04 14.90 1.64
N LEU A 242 10.99 14.58 0.87
CA LEU A 242 11.05 14.47 -0.59
C LEU A 242 11.07 15.85 -1.27
N LEU A 243 10.34 16.83 -0.72
CA LEU A 243 10.15 18.15 -1.34
C LEU A 243 11.45 18.92 -1.64
N PRO A 244 12.46 18.97 -0.75
CA PRO A 244 13.72 19.66 -1.05
C PRO A 244 14.50 19.07 -2.22
N ILE A 245 14.43 17.74 -2.41
CA ILE A 245 15.02 17.09 -3.58
C ILE A 245 14.23 17.45 -4.84
N ALA A 246 12.90 17.43 -4.76
CA ALA A 246 12.02 17.74 -5.90
C ALA A 246 12.19 19.20 -6.38
N HIS A 247 12.20 20.14 -5.44
CA HIS A 247 12.38 21.58 -5.71
C HIS A 247 13.84 21.99 -5.89
N GLN A 248 14.80 21.09 -5.64
CA GLN A 248 16.24 21.36 -5.61
C GLN A 248 16.60 22.51 -4.66
N THR A 249 15.98 22.53 -3.48
CA THR A 249 16.16 23.55 -2.44
C THR A 249 16.94 23.00 -1.25
N ARG A 250 17.20 23.87 -0.26
CA ARG A 250 17.88 23.45 0.96
C ARG A 250 17.10 22.34 1.68
N PRO A 251 17.82 21.40 2.30
CA PRO A 251 17.22 20.35 3.11
C PRO A 251 16.33 20.94 4.21
N PRO A 252 15.36 20.16 4.72
CA PRO A 252 14.52 20.57 5.84
C PRO A 252 15.36 20.61 7.13
N ALA A 253 14.75 21.00 8.26
CA ALA A 253 15.46 21.08 9.54
C ALA A 253 16.11 19.73 9.92
N ALA A 254 17.31 19.78 10.51
CA ALA A 254 18.12 18.58 10.81
C ALA A 254 17.45 17.59 11.78
N ASN A 255 16.42 18.02 12.53
CA ASN A 255 15.66 17.18 13.44
C ASN A 255 14.58 16.33 12.74
N LEU A 256 14.29 16.56 11.45
CA LEU A 256 13.21 15.87 10.74
C LEU A 256 13.42 14.36 10.74
N SER A 257 14.63 13.89 10.41
CA SER A 257 14.95 12.46 10.41
C SER A 257 14.77 11.81 11.78
N LEU A 258 15.16 12.52 12.85
CA LEU A 258 15.01 12.03 14.21
C LEU A 258 13.53 11.91 14.58
N GLU A 259 12.71 12.91 14.23
CA GLU A 259 11.27 12.88 14.48
C GLU A 259 10.58 11.76 13.68
N LEU A 260 10.98 11.54 12.43
CA LEU A 260 10.49 10.45 11.60
C LEU A 260 10.85 9.08 12.21
N GLN A 261 12.10 8.92 12.68
CA GLN A 261 12.57 7.72 13.33
C GLN A 261 11.77 7.42 14.60
N GLU A 262 11.60 8.42 15.48
CA GLU A 262 10.83 8.29 16.70
C GLU A 262 9.39 7.86 16.37
N LEU A 263 8.70 8.56 15.47
CA LEU A 263 7.32 8.23 15.11
C LEU A 263 7.17 6.83 14.51
N ALA A 264 8.07 6.41 13.63
CA ALA A 264 8.01 5.08 13.02
C ALA A 264 8.15 3.97 14.06
N VAL A 265 9.05 4.12 15.04
CA VAL A 265 9.20 3.16 16.15
C VAL A 265 7.97 3.13 17.05
N LEU A 266 7.40 4.29 17.38
CA LEU A 266 6.19 4.35 18.22
C LEU A 266 4.98 3.71 17.53
N ARG A 267 4.85 3.86 16.20
CA ARG A 267 3.80 3.21 15.41
C ARG A 267 3.95 1.70 15.36
N ASP A 268 5.14 1.19 15.08
CA ASP A 268 5.42 -0.25 15.06
C ASP A 268 5.08 -0.90 16.43
N LEU A 269 5.34 -0.20 17.53
CA LEU A 269 5.08 -0.71 18.88
C LEU A 269 3.61 -0.62 19.33
N TRP A 270 2.89 0.45 18.96
CA TRP A 270 1.56 0.75 19.54
C TRP A 270 0.40 0.75 18.56
N ASP A 271 0.66 0.79 17.25
CA ASP A 271 -0.38 0.87 16.21
C ASP A 271 -0.47 -0.42 15.38
N ALA A 272 -0.10 -1.56 15.97
CA ALA A 272 -0.26 -2.86 15.32
C ALA A 272 -1.73 -3.11 14.93
N PRO A 273 -2.01 -3.58 13.71
CA PRO A 273 -3.37 -3.88 13.28
C PRO A 273 -4.00 -4.93 14.21
N ALA A 274 -5.30 -4.80 14.44
CA ALA A 274 -6.05 -5.86 15.12
C ALA A 274 -5.95 -7.17 14.30
N PRO A 275 -5.97 -8.35 14.95
CA PRO A 275 -5.91 -9.63 14.24
C PRO A 275 -6.98 -9.71 13.14
N GLY A 276 -6.57 -10.07 11.91
CA GLY A 276 -7.44 -10.12 10.73
C GLY A 276 -7.60 -8.79 9.99
N GLY A 277 -7.05 -7.69 10.53
CA GLY A 277 -7.02 -6.36 9.92
C GLY A 277 -5.74 -6.05 9.16
N GLU A 278 -4.79 -6.98 9.05
CA GLU A 278 -3.46 -6.77 8.46
C GLU A 278 -3.55 -6.44 6.96
N TRP A 279 -4.57 -6.93 6.26
CA TRP A 279 -4.80 -6.62 4.86
C TRP A 279 -5.25 -5.16 4.64
N LEU A 280 -5.76 -4.50 5.68
CA LEU A 280 -6.23 -3.13 5.58
C LEU A 280 -5.08 -2.15 5.66
N ILE A 281 -4.00 -2.38 6.40
CA ILE A 281 -2.99 -1.36 6.70
C ILE A 281 -1.66 -1.79 6.09
N PRO A 282 -0.84 -0.88 5.51
CA PRO A 282 0.53 -1.23 5.14
C PRO A 282 1.25 -1.77 6.37
N SER A 283 2.09 -2.79 6.22
CA SER A 283 2.84 -3.31 7.37
C SER A 283 3.62 -2.17 8.05
N PRO A 284 3.52 -1.96 9.38
CA PRO A 284 4.31 -0.95 10.08
C PRO A 284 5.83 -1.09 9.84
N SER A 285 6.29 -2.31 9.59
CA SER A 285 7.68 -2.59 9.19
C SER A 285 8.09 -1.95 7.86
N ALA A 286 7.13 -1.70 6.95
CA ALA A 286 7.39 -0.99 5.69
C ALA A 286 7.60 0.51 5.94
N GLU A 287 6.96 1.07 6.97
CA GLU A 287 7.15 2.49 7.33
C GLU A 287 8.57 2.74 7.89
N LEU A 288 9.14 1.77 8.60
CA LEU A 288 10.53 1.82 9.07
C LEU A 288 11.56 1.93 7.92
N GLU A 289 11.20 1.56 6.69
CA GLU A 289 12.08 1.69 5.54
C GLU A 289 12.26 3.16 5.08
N TRP A 290 11.32 4.04 5.44
CA TRP A 290 11.44 5.48 5.16
C TRP A 290 12.54 6.16 5.99
N VAL A 291 12.85 5.63 7.18
CA VAL A 291 13.84 6.24 8.08
C VAL A 291 15.25 6.33 7.47
N PRO A 292 15.90 5.22 7.07
CA PRO A 292 17.23 5.30 6.46
C PRO A 292 17.20 6.04 5.13
N LEU A 293 16.09 5.96 4.38
CA LEU A 293 15.93 6.69 3.14
C LEU A 293 15.90 8.20 3.37
N ALA A 294 15.21 8.65 4.41
CA ALA A 294 15.12 10.07 4.74
C ALA A 294 16.47 10.66 5.15
N ASP A 295 17.27 9.91 5.91
CA ASP A 295 18.65 10.29 6.24
C ASP A 295 19.53 10.44 4.99
N ASP A 296 19.41 9.51 4.04
CA ASP A 296 20.16 9.56 2.79
C ASP A 296 19.73 10.75 1.92
N LEU A 297 18.43 11.00 1.82
CA LEU A 297 17.89 12.14 1.05
C LEU A 297 18.21 13.48 1.71
N HIS A 298 18.19 13.57 3.04
CA HIS A 298 18.56 14.78 3.78
C HIS A 298 20.03 15.14 3.54
N ARG A 299 20.93 14.16 3.63
CA ARG A 299 22.36 14.35 3.32
C ARG A 299 22.56 14.74 1.86
N LEU A 300 21.90 14.04 0.94
CA LEU A 300 21.96 14.37 -0.49
C LEU A 300 21.50 15.80 -0.77
N ALA A 301 20.35 16.23 -0.25
CA ALA A 301 19.85 17.59 -0.40
C ALA A 301 20.82 18.63 0.17
N SER A 302 21.43 18.34 1.32
CA SER A 302 22.46 19.20 1.94
C SER A 302 23.67 19.39 1.03
N ASP A 303 24.13 18.31 0.41
CA ASP A 303 25.31 18.31 -0.45
C ASP A 303 25.04 19.00 -1.80
N LEU A 304 23.89 18.72 -2.44
CA LEU A 304 23.56 19.23 -3.78
C LEU A 304 23.33 20.76 -3.84
N VAL A 305 23.10 21.41 -2.69
CA VAL A 305 22.92 22.87 -2.62
C VAL A 305 24.24 23.60 -2.38
N GLN A 306 25.31 22.89 -2.02
CA GLN A 306 26.62 23.50 -1.87
C GLN A 306 27.25 23.78 -3.24
N PRO A 307 27.85 24.98 -3.46
CA PRO A 307 28.57 25.28 -4.71
C PRO A 307 29.80 24.38 -4.94
N SER A 308 30.38 23.86 -3.86
CA SER A 308 31.56 22.98 -3.83
C SER A 308 31.62 22.27 -2.47
N TRP A 309 32.30 21.13 -2.39
CA TRP A 309 32.40 20.36 -1.16
C TRP A 309 33.79 20.46 -0.52
N PHE A 310 33.82 20.57 0.80
CA PHE A 310 35.07 20.52 1.56
C PHE A 310 35.69 19.12 1.54
N ASP A 311 34.89 18.08 1.82
CA ASP A 311 35.25 16.68 1.63
C ASP A 311 34.53 16.12 0.40
N ALA A 312 35.09 16.43 -0.77
CA ALA A 312 34.51 16.01 -2.04
C ALA A 312 34.47 14.50 -2.22
N ALA A 313 35.36 13.76 -1.55
CA ALA A 313 35.42 12.32 -1.68
C ALA A 313 34.23 11.65 -0.97
N GLN A 314 33.97 12.06 0.28
CA GLN A 314 32.84 11.57 1.06
C GLN A 314 31.50 11.94 0.42
N ALA A 315 31.36 13.20 -0.03
CA ALA A 315 30.14 13.67 -0.68
C ALA A 315 29.86 12.93 -2.00
N MET A 316 30.90 12.72 -2.83
CA MET A 316 30.75 12.01 -4.10
C MET A 316 30.35 10.55 -3.91
N ASP A 317 30.91 9.85 -2.92
CA ASP A 317 30.49 8.48 -2.56
C ASP A 317 29.01 8.44 -2.15
N GLY A 318 28.54 9.40 -1.35
CA GLY A 318 27.12 9.56 -1.01
C GLY A 318 26.21 9.78 -2.22
N VAL A 319 26.59 10.72 -3.10
CA VAL A 319 25.85 11.03 -4.33
C VAL A 319 25.78 9.82 -5.25
N LEU A 320 26.90 9.13 -5.48
CA LEU A 320 26.94 7.96 -6.37
C LEU A 320 26.17 6.78 -5.79
N ARG A 321 26.20 6.57 -4.47
CA ARG A 321 25.33 5.60 -3.80
C ARG A 321 23.87 5.91 -4.05
N ALA A 322 23.41 7.14 -3.84
CA ALA A 322 22.02 7.52 -4.10
C ALA A 322 21.65 7.38 -5.58
N TYR A 323 22.53 7.82 -6.49
CA TYR A 323 22.34 7.72 -7.93
C TYR A 323 22.20 6.26 -8.40
N SER A 324 22.95 5.34 -7.79
CA SER A 324 22.95 3.91 -8.12
C SER A 324 21.82 3.14 -7.44
N ALA A 325 21.63 3.36 -6.13
CA ALA A 325 20.62 2.71 -5.27
C ALA A 325 19.20 3.09 -5.64
N SER A 326 19.01 4.20 -6.35
CA SER A 326 17.73 4.55 -6.95
C SER A 326 17.15 3.47 -7.87
N ARG A 327 17.98 2.56 -8.42
CA ARG A 327 17.51 1.39 -9.19
C ARG A 327 17.05 0.21 -8.33
N SER A 328 17.25 0.27 -7.02
CA SER A 328 17.11 -0.84 -6.08
C SER A 328 16.47 -0.39 -4.78
N VAL A 329 15.47 0.48 -4.89
CA VAL A 329 14.64 0.78 -3.73
C VAL A 329 13.91 -0.50 -3.36
N ARG A 330 13.93 -0.78 -2.05
CA ARG A 330 13.56 -2.04 -1.42
C ARG A 330 12.22 -2.58 -1.95
N PRO A 331 11.99 -3.90 -1.96
CA PRO A 331 10.68 -4.44 -2.29
C PRO A 331 9.65 -3.73 -1.41
N ASN A 332 8.71 -2.98 -2.04
CA ASN A 332 7.62 -2.19 -1.45
C ASN A 332 7.81 -0.66 -1.38
N LEU A 333 8.96 -0.10 -1.73
CA LEU A 333 9.11 1.36 -1.94
C LEU A 333 9.02 1.70 -3.43
N ALA A 334 8.27 2.76 -3.77
CA ALA A 334 8.19 3.26 -5.13
C ALA A 334 9.58 3.68 -5.66
N ASP A 335 9.81 3.52 -6.97
CA ASP A 335 11.07 3.87 -7.61
C ASP A 335 11.29 5.39 -7.56
N ILE A 336 12.14 5.83 -6.63
CA ILE A 336 12.49 7.26 -6.48
C ILE A 336 13.57 7.71 -7.48
N SER A 337 14.01 6.88 -8.43
CA SER A 337 15.05 7.27 -9.39
C SER A 337 14.65 8.43 -10.29
N LEU A 338 13.36 8.56 -10.59
CA LEU A 338 12.79 9.70 -11.32
C LEU A 338 12.82 11.00 -10.53
N LEU A 339 12.94 10.92 -9.20
CA LEU A 339 13.15 12.07 -8.32
C LEU A 339 14.65 12.36 -8.15
N VAL A 340 15.43 11.35 -7.75
CA VAL A 340 16.81 11.50 -7.31
C VAL A 340 17.77 11.80 -8.46
N LYS A 341 17.69 11.09 -9.59
CA LYS A 341 18.66 11.26 -10.68
C LYS A 341 18.57 12.63 -11.34
N PRO A 342 17.36 13.13 -11.72
CA PRO A 342 17.26 14.44 -12.33
C PRO A 342 17.71 15.56 -11.40
N ALA A 343 17.45 15.44 -10.09
CA ALA A 343 17.90 16.42 -9.10
C ALA A 343 19.44 16.47 -8.98
N ILE A 344 20.10 15.29 -8.94
CA ILE A 344 21.56 15.20 -8.97
C ILE A 344 22.08 15.81 -10.26
N GLU A 345 21.61 15.35 -11.42
CA GLU A 345 22.08 15.83 -12.72
C GLU A 345 21.94 17.35 -12.86
N ALA A 346 20.79 17.92 -12.45
CA ALA A 346 20.56 19.35 -12.48
C ALA A 346 21.50 20.14 -11.55
N ALA A 347 21.83 19.61 -10.37
CA ALA A 347 22.79 20.24 -9.46
C ALA A 347 24.19 20.33 -10.08
N PHE A 348 24.66 19.28 -10.76
CA PHE A 348 25.95 19.28 -11.45
C PHE A 348 25.98 20.19 -12.69
N VAL A 349 24.84 20.33 -13.38
CA VAL A 349 24.71 21.32 -14.47
C VAL A 349 24.78 22.75 -13.92
N ARG A 350 24.15 23.02 -12.78
CA ARG A 350 24.09 24.33 -12.14
C ARG A 350 25.43 24.75 -11.54
N GLU A 351 26.08 23.86 -10.80
CA GLU A 351 27.25 24.16 -9.99
C GLU A 351 28.54 23.60 -10.61
N ARG A 352 29.36 24.49 -11.19
CA ARG A 352 30.64 24.12 -11.82
C ARG A 352 31.61 23.43 -10.86
N GLY A 353 31.57 23.76 -9.57
CA GLY A 353 32.40 23.14 -8.54
C GLY A 353 32.09 21.66 -8.38
N LEU A 354 30.81 21.27 -8.40
CA LEU A 354 30.39 19.88 -8.33
C LEU A 354 30.85 19.08 -9.55
N LEU A 355 30.70 19.64 -10.75
CA LEU A 355 31.22 19.04 -11.97
C LEU A 355 32.74 18.83 -11.92
N ALA A 356 33.49 19.80 -11.38
CA ALA A 356 34.93 19.64 -11.20
C ALA A 356 35.28 18.49 -10.25
N HIS A 357 34.52 18.30 -9.17
CA HIS A 357 34.68 17.16 -8.27
C HIS A 357 34.38 15.82 -8.96
N LEU A 358 33.37 15.74 -9.84
CA LEU A 358 33.06 14.53 -10.62
C LEU A 358 34.21 14.14 -11.55
N GLU A 359 34.75 15.10 -12.31
CA GLU A 359 35.86 14.82 -13.22
C GLU A 359 37.12 14.40 -12.45
N GLN A 360 37.40 15.04 -11.31
CA GLN A 360 38.49 14.63 -10.42
C GLN A 360 38.28 13.22 -9.89
N TRP A 361 37.06 12.89 -9.44
CA TRP A 361 36.71 11.57 -8.94
C TRP A 361 36.93 10.49 -10.01
N ILE A 362 36.41 10.69 -11.22
CA ILE A 362 36.61 9.76 -12.36
C ILE A 362 38.10 9.59 -12.66
N THR A 363 38.88 10.68 -12.62
CA THR A 363 40.32 10.62 -12.92
C THR A 363 41.10 9.84 -11.86
N HIS A 364 40.77 9.99 -10.57
CA HIS A 364 41.56 9.43 -9.46
C HIS A 364 41.05 8.07 -8.97
N TYR A 365 39.77 7.74 -9.19
CA TYR A 365 39.12 6.54 -8.66
C TYR A 365 38.60 5.57 -9.74
N SER A 366 38.96 5.74 -11.02
CA SER A 366 38.55 4.90 -12.17
C SER A 366 39.02 3.43 -12.15
N GLY A 367 39.50 2.92 -11.01
CA GLY A 367 39.96 1.54 -10.84
C GLY A 367 39.43 0.81 -9.60
N GLN A 368 38.52 1.42 -8.83
CA GLN A 368 37.84 0.74 -7.73
C GLN A 368 36.43 0.32 -8.18
N ASP A 369 36.05 -0.95 -7.93
CA ASP A 369 34.86 -1.62 -8.51
C ASP A 369 33.50 -1.00 -8.16
N VAL A 370 33.42 -0.04 -7.23
CA VAL A 370 32.14 0.54 -6.78
C VAL A 370 31.98 1.96 -7.34
N GLY A 371 30.99 2.17 -8.21
CA GLY A 371 30.53 3.50 -8.64
C GLY A 371 31.25 4.12 -9.85
N SER A 372 32.33 3.54 -10.38
CA SER A 372 33.04 4.10 -11.56
C SER A 372 32.17 4.15 -12.83
N ASN A 373 31.30 3.15 -13.03
CA ASN A 373 30.36 3.13 -14.16
C ASN A 373 29.26 4.20 -13.99
N ASP A 374 28.68 4.29 -12.78
CA ASP A 374 27.62 5.25 -12.48
C ASP A 374 28.12 6.71 -12.53
N ALA A 375 29.36 6.97 -12.10
CA ALA A 375 29.99 8.28 -12.25
C ALA A 375 30.16 8.68 -13.73
N THR A 376 30.51 7.72 -14.59
CA THR A 376 30.63 7.94 -16.04
C THR A 376 29.27 8.24 -16.66
N ILE A 377 28.24 7.47 -16.29
CA ILE A 377 26.85 7.70 -16.73
C ILE A 377 26.36 9.08 -16.29
N LEU A 378 26.60 9.44 -15.03
CA LEU A 378 26.23 10.76 -14.50
C LEU A 378 26.89 11.88 -15.32
N ARG A 379 28.20 11.79 -15.57
CA ARG A 379 28.92 12.77 -16.40
C ARG A 379 28.30 12.90 -17.80
N GLU A 380 28.00 11.79 -18.46
CA GLU A 380 27.38 11.80 -19.79
C GLU A 380 26.01 12.47 -19.78
N ASN A 381 25.19 12.21 -18.77
CA ASN A 381 23.87 12.82 -18.62
C ASN A 381 23.96 14.32 -18.34
N VAL A 382 24.85 14.74 -17.42
CA VAL A 382 25.12 16.16 -17.12
C VAL A 382 25.55 16.91 -18.37
N ASN A 383 26.48 16.35 -19.15
CA ASN A 383 26.93 16.96 -20.40
C ASN A 383 25.81 17.06 -21.44
N ARG A 384 24.93 16.05 -21.52
CA ARG A 384 23.77 16.03 -22.42
C ARG A 384 22.75 17.12 -22.04
N MET A 385 22.45 17.24 -20.76
CA MET A 385 21.55 18.27 -20.22
C MET A 385 22.11 19.67 -20.43
N ALA A 386 23.40 19.89 -20.13
CA ALA A 386 24.07 21.18 -20.36
C ALA A 386 24.08 21.59 -21.84
N SER A 387 24.04 20.61 -22.76
CA SER A 387 24.01 20.83 -24.21
C SER A 387 22.57 20.96 -24.78
N GLY A 388 21.53 20.83 -23.96
CA GLY A 388 20.13 20.94 -24.38
C GLY A 388 19.60 19.76 -25.21
N ALA A 389 20.25 18.60 -25.18
CA ALA A 389 19.81 17.40 -25.91
C ALA A 389 18.83 16.55 -25.06
N PRO A 390 17.75 15.98 -25.66
CA PRO A 390 16.75 15.21 -24.91
C PRO A 390 17.34 13.93 -24.28
N PRO A 391 16.77 13.45 -23.15
CA PRO A 391 17.28 12.28 -22.44
C PRO A 391 17.16 11.01 -23.29
N GLY A 392 18.29 10.35 -23.55
CA GLY A 392 18.33 9.06 -24.24
C GLY A 392 18.01 7.92 -23.29
N LYS A 393 17.17 6.97 -23.74
CA LYS A 393 16.92 5.71 -23.02
C LYS A 393 18.25 5.03 -22.68
N SER A 394 18.44 4.72 -21.40
CA SER A 394 19.57 3.90 -20.91
C SER A 394 19.78 2.70 -21.84
N SER A 395 20.96 2.61 -22.44
CA SER A 395 21.41 1.44 -23.21
C SER A 395 21.28 0.19 -22.34
N ARG A 396 20.21 -0.56 -22.56
CA ARG A 396 19.98 -1.88 -21.97
C ARG A 396 20.99 -2.82 -22.64
N VAL A 397 22.13 -3.06 -21.99
CA VAL A 397 23.03 -4.15 -22.38
C VAL A 397 22.29 -5.45 -22.11
N ALA A 398 21.71 -6.04 -23.16
CA ALA A 398 21.10 -7.36 -23.09
C ALA A 398 22.20 -8.40 -22.82
N PRO A 399 21.99 -9.36 -21.91
CA PRO A 399 22.97 -10.41 -21.66
C PRO A 399 23.06 -11.36 -22.87
N GLY A 400 24.24 -11.35 -23.51
CA GLY A 400 24.87 -12.47 -24.21
C GLY A 400 24.00 -13.37 -25.08
N ARG A 401 23.74 -12.96 -26.33
CA ARG A 401 23.40 -13.91 -27.39
C ARG A 401 24.71 -14.50 -27.94
N LYS A 402 24.98 -15.78 -27.65
CA LYS A 402 26.11 -16.52 -28.23
C LYS A 402 26.05 -16.46 -29.77
N PRO A 403 27.16 -16.21 -30.48
CA PRO A 403 27.17 -16.25 -31.92
C PRO A 403 27.00 -17.69 -32.41
N SER A 404 26.02 -17.88 -33.29
CA SER A 404 25.81 -19.07 -34.10
C SER A 404 27.05 -19.33 -34.96
N SER A 405 27.72 -20.46 -34.72
CA SER A 405 28.78 -20.95 -35.59
C SER A 405 28.18 -21.41 -36.92
N GLU A 406 28.46 -20.67 -37.98
CA GLU A 406 28.25 -21.10 -39.35
C GLU A 406 29.24 -22.20 -39.75
N ARG A 407 28.75 -23.02 -40.67
CA ARG A 407 29.31 -24.26 -41.21
C ARG A 407 30.73 -24.10 -41.77
N SER A 408 31.52 -25.15 -41.62
CA SER A 408 32.53 -25.52 -42.61
C SER A 408 32.37 -27.02 -42.91
N ARG A 409 31.92 -27.32 -44.14
CA ARG A 409 32.21 -28.59 -44.81
C ARG A 409 33.63 -28.51 -45.38
N PRO A 410 34.35 -29.63 -45.40
CA PRO A 410 34.84 -30.11 -46.70
C PRO A 410 34.66 -31.62 -46.89
N ASP A 411 34.51 -31.96 -48.17
CA ASP A 411 34.56 -33.25 -48.88
C ASP A 411 33.65 -34.42 -48.45
#